data_AF-A0A7C4NZB6-F1
#
_entry.id   AF-A0A7C4NZB6-F1
#
_cell.length_a   1.000
_cell.length_b   1.000
_cell.length_c   1.000
_cell.angle_alpha   90.00
_cell.angle_beta   90.00
_cell.angle_gamma   90.00
#
_symmetry.space_group_name_H-M   'P 1'
#
loop_
_entity.id
_entity.type
_entity.pdbx_description
1 polymer ?
#
loop_
_entity_poly.entity_id
_entity_poly.type
_entity_poly.pdbx_seq_one_letter_code
_entity_poly.pdbx_strand_id
1 'polypeptide(L)'
;MEKLDELLQDGRFAEAEELLLKLDQADDSVLYSWGRLYSRKGEEAKAISYYVKALEINPNNENAKVRLEIAREIFSFRDPNLYNH
;
A
#
# COMPACT_ATOMS: atom_id res chain seq x y z
N MET A 1 -10.77 1.11 10.80
CA MET A 1 -10.56 0.81 9.37
C MET A 1 -11.64 1.42 8.47
N GLU A 2 -12.92 1.50 8.89
CA GLU A 2 -14.00 2.12 8.08
C GLU A 2 -13.69 3.55 7.64
N LYS A 3 -13.16 4.39 8.53
CA LYS A 3 -12.82 5.77 8.18
C LYS A 3 -11.71 5.90 7.13
N LEU A 4 -10.72 5.01 7.19
CA LEU A 4 -9.66 5.00 6.20
C LEU A 4 -10.20 4.60 4.82
N ASP A 5 -11.05 3.58 4.76
CA ASP A 5 -11.62 3.12 3.49
C ASP A 5 -12.45 4.22 2.82
N GLU A 6 -13.28 4.92 3.60
CA GLU A 6 -14.05 6.08 3.15
C GLU A 6 -13.15 7.18 2.58
N LEU A 7 -12.09 7.58 3.32
CA LEU A 7 -11.16 8.61 2.86
C LEU A 7 -10.45 8.21 1.56
N LEU A 8 -10.11 6.93 1.41
CA LEU A 8 -9.49 6.41 0.19
C LEU A 8 -10.46 6.36 -1.00
N GLN A 9 -11.75 6.09 -0.76
CA GLN A 9 -12.79 6.14 -1.81
C GLN A 9 -13.08 7.57 -2.25
N ASP A 10 -13.14 8.51 -1.31
CA ASP A 10 -13.37 9.93 -1.57
C ASP A 10 -12.14 10.65 -2.16
N GLY A 11 -10.99 9.97 -2.28
CA GLY A 11 -9.74 10.57 -2.74
C GLY A 11 -9.13 11.57 -1.74
N ARG A 12 -9.57 11.54 -0.48
CA ARG A 12 -9.09 12.40 0.62
C ARG A 12 -7.78 11.85 1.19
N PHE A 13 -6.75 11.82 0.34
CA PHE A 13 -5.47 11.20 0.64
C PHE A 13 -4.71 11.88 1.78
N ALA A 14 -4.79 13.21 1.90
CA ALA A 14 -4.11 13.95 2.97
C ALA A 14 -4.62 13.54 4.36
N GLU A 15 -5.94 13.42 4.52
CA GLU A 15 -6.54 13.03 5.80
C GLU A 15 -6.32 11.55 6.10
N ALA A 16 -6.31 10.70 5.06
CA ALA A 16 -5.91 9.31 5.22
C ALA A 16 -4.45 9.22 5.71
N GLU A 17 -3.55 10.06 5.18
CA GLU A 17 -2.15 10.14 5.60
C GLU A 17 -2.03 10.59 7.06
N GLU A 18 -2.73 11.67 7.45
CA GLU A 18 -2.77 12.16 8.84
C GLU A 18 -3.32 11.12 9.81
N LEU A 19 -4.33 10.35 9.38
CA LEU A 19 -4.88 9.27 10.19
C LEU A 19 -3.84 8.17 10.41
N LEU A 20 -3.14 7.76 9.34
CA LEU A 20 -2.12 6.72 9.42
C LEU A 20 -0.91 7.16 10.24
N LEU A 21 -0.51 8.42 10.18
CA LEU A 21 0.60 8.98 10.98
C LEU A 21 0.34 8.93 12.49
N LYS A 22 -0.92 8.90 12.92
CA LYS A 22 -1.30 8.77 14.33
C LYS A 22 -1.29 7.32 14.82
N LEU A 23 -1.13 6.36 13.91
CA LEU A 23 -1.10 4.94 14.23
C LEU A 23 0.35 4.44 14.38
N ASP A 24 0.48 3.27 15.01
CA ASP A 24 1.76 2.64 15.24
C ASP A 24 2.37 2.14 13.92
N GLN A 25 3.53 2.68 13.54
CA GLN A 25 4.19 2.34 12.27
C GLN A 25 4.93 0.99 12.32
N ALA A 26 4.98 0.33 13.47
CA ALA A 26 5.52 -1.03 13.60
C ALA A 26 4.41 -2.09 13.48
N ASP A 27 3.16 -1.69 13.22
CA ASP A 27 2.04 -2.60 12.93
C ASP A 27 1.96 -2.89 11.41
N ASP A 28 1.95 -4.18 11.04
CA ASP A 28 1.85 -4.62 9.65
C ASP A 28 0.55 -4.16 8.96
N SER A 29 -0.54 -4.01 9.72
CA SER A 29 -1.83 -3.53 9.20
C SER A 29 -1.79 -2.05 8.86
N VAL A 30 -0.99 -1.26 9.59
CA VAL A 30 -0.77 0.16 9.31
C VAL A 30 0.12 0.32 8.08
N LEU A 31 1.22 -0.42 8.00
CA LEU A 31 2.09 -0.46 6.81
C LEU A 31 1.33 -0.93 5.56
N TYR A 32 0.45 -1.93 5.71
CA TYR A 32 -0.47 -2.37 4.66
C TYR A 32 -1.39 -1.23 4.20
N SER A 33 -1.94 -0.47 5.16
CA SER A 33 -2.84 0.65 4.90
C SER A 33 -2.13 1.80 4.18
N TRP A 34 -0.86 2.08 4.51
CA TRP A 34 -0.01 2.98 3.75
C TRP A 34 0.18 2.53 2.30
N GLY A 35 0.42 1.24 2.09
CA GLY A 35 0.50 0.69 0.74
C GLY A 35 -0.78 0.92 -0.05
N ARG A 36 -1.95 0.70 0.59
CA ARG A 36 -3.27 0.97 -0.03
C ARG A 36 -3.45 2.45 -0.39
N LEU A 37 -3.04 3.35 0.50
CA LEU A 37 -3.09 4.80 0.24
C LEU A 37 -2.29 5.16 -1.01
N TYR A 38 -1.03 4.74 -1.10
CA TYR A 38 -0.19 5.06 -2.25
C TYR A 38 -0.66 4.37 -3.53
N SER A 39 -1.18 3.15 -3.47
CA SER A 39 -1.76 2.49 -4.65
C SER A 39 -3.00 3.26 -5.16
N ARG A 40 -3.86 3.76 -4.26
CA ARG A 40 -4.99 4.62 -4.65
C ARG A 40 -4.57 5.96 -5.25
N LYS A 41 -3.42 6.49 -4.84
CA LYS A 41 -2.78 7.68 -5.46
C LYS A 41 -2.13 7.37 -6.81
N GLY A 42 -2.06 6.10 -7.21
CA GLY A 42 -1.37 5.65 -8.42
C GLY A 42 0.15 5.60 -8.29
N GLU A 43 0.69 5.80 -7.07
CA GLU A 43 2.11 5.75 -6.75
C GLU A 43 2.53 4.30 -6.42
N GLU A 44 2.40 3.39 -7.38
CA GLU A 44 2.58 1.94 -7.17
C GLU A 44 3.95 1.57 -6.61
N ALA A 45 5.03 2.26 -7.02
CA ALA A 45 6.37 2.02 -6.46
C ALA A 45 6.44 2.23 -4.94
N LYS A 46 5.73 3.26 -4.43
CA LYS A 46 5.61 3.49 -2.99
C LYS A 46 4.72 2.42 -2.37
N ALA A 47 3.60 2.08 -3.00
CA ALA A 47 2.70 1.04 -2.52
C ALA A 47 3.42 -0.29 -2.28
N ILE A 48 4.20 -0.75 -3.27
CA ILE A 48 5.06 -1.94 -3.21
C ILE A 48 6.00 -1.85 -2.01
N SER A 49 6.68 -0.72 -1.82
CA SER A 49 7.63 -0.53 -0.72
C SER A 49 6.96 -0.69 0.65
N TYR A 50 5.76 -0.15 0.84
CA TYR A 50 5.01 -0.29 2.10
C TYR A 50 4.44 -1.70 2.30
N TYR A 51 3.97 -2.36 1.24
CA TYR A 51 3.53 -3.75 1.34
C TYR A 51 4.69 -4.70 1.69
N VAL A 52 5.88 -4.47 1.14
CA VAL A 52 7.08 -5.22 1.51
C VAL A 52 7.38 -5.03 3.00
N LYS A 53 7.39 -3.79 3.50
CA LYS A 53 7.60 -3.53 4.93
C LYS A 53 6.56 -4.21 5.82
N ALA A 54 5.28 -4.22 5.42
CA ALA A 54 4.24 -4.94 6.15
C ALA A 54 4.56 -6.43 6.27
N LEU A 55 5.09 -7.04 5.20
CA LEU A 55 5.51 -8.44 5.17
C LEU A 55 6.82 -8.71 5.90
N GLU A 56 7.71 -7.71 6.04
CA GLU A 56 8.90 -7.81 6.88
C GLU A 56 8.52 -7.88 8.36
N ILE A 57 7.49 -7.13 8.78
CA ILE A 57 6.95 -7.19 10.14
C ILE A 57 6.14 -8.47 10.36
N ASN A 58 5.21 -8.76 9.44
CA ASN A 58 4.35 -9.92 9.50
C ASN A 58 4.35 -10.68 8.16
N PRO A 59 5.21 -11.69 8.01
CA PRO A 59 5.27 -12.52 6.82
C PRO A 59 3.97 -13.30 6.54
N ASN A 60 3.04 -13.38 7.49
CA ASN A 60 1.75 -14.07 7.34
C ASN A 60 0.60 -13.11 6.99
N ASN A 61 0.86 -11.83 6.76
CA ASN A 61 -0.18 -10.91 6.29
C ASN A 61 -0.55 -11.21 4.81
N GLU A 62 -1.53 -12.08 4.62
CA GLU A 62 -2.01 -12.48 3.29
C GLU A 62 -2.53 -11.30 2.48
N ASN A 63 -3.18 -10.32 3.13
CA ASN A 63 -3.69 -9.13 2.47
C ASN A 63 -2.56 -8.29 1.85
N ALA A 64 -1.44 -8.14 2.57
CA ALA A 64 -0.26 -7.43 2.08
C ALA A 64 0.41 -8.18 0.93
N LYS A 65 0.47 -9.53 0.97
CA LYS A 65 0.97 -10.33 -0.16
C LYS A 65 0.14 -10.11 -1.42
N VAL A 66 -1.18 -10.28 -1.32
CA VAL A 66 -2.09 -10.11 -2.45
C VAL A 66 -2.00 -8.70 -3.03
N ARG A 67 -1.96 -7.67 -2.19
CA ARG A 67 -1.83 -6.28 -2.67
C ARG A 67 -0.46 -5.98 -3.27
N LEU A 68 0.61 -6.59 -2.76
CA LEU A 68 1.96 -6.46 -3.34
C LEU A 68 2.00 -7.03 -4.75
N GLU A 69 1.42 -8.21 -4.97
CA GLU A 69 1.36 -8.85 -6.29
C GLU A 69 0.59 -7.99 -7.30
N ILE A 70 -0.59 -7.49 -6.90
CA ILE A 70 -1.39 -6.58 -7.73
C ILE A 70 -0.61 -5.29 -8.04
N ALA A 71 0.03 -4.69 -7.04
CA ALA A 71 0.76 -3.44 -7.23
C ALA A 71 1.97 -3.61 -8.16
N ARG A 72 2.68 -4.73 -8.06
CA ARG A 72 3.78 -5.10 -8.97
C ARG A 72 3.29 -5.29 -10.40
N GLU A 73 2.15 -5.93 -10.58
CA GLU A 73 1.54 -6.12 -11.89
C GLU A 73 1.17 -4.76 -12.51
N ILE A 74 0.47 -3.89 -11.77
CA ILE A 74 0.12 -2.54 -12.24
C ILE A 74 1.38 -1.73 -12.56
N PHE A 75 2.41 -1.82 -11.72
CA PHE A 75 3.68 -1.14 -11.96
C PHE A 75 4.36 -1.66 -13.23
N SER A 76 4.40 -2.98 -13.44
CA SER A 76 4.94 -3.60 -14.66
C SER A 76 4.20 -3.19 -15.93
N PHE A 77 2.88 -3.09 -15.88
CA PHE A 77 2.09 -2.67 -17.04
C PHE A 77 2.34 -1.20 -17.40
N ARG A 78 2.63 -0.36 -16.39
CA ARG A 78 2.96 1.05 -16.59
C ARG A 78 4.41 1.26 -17.03
N ASP A 79 5.31 0.37 -16.62
CA ASP A 79 6.73 0.38 -16.99
C ASP A 79 7.14 -0.99 -17.58
N PRO A 80 6.84 -1.24 -18.88
CA PRO A 80 7.06 -2.54 -19.53
C PRO A 80 8.54 -2.96 -19.64
N ASN A 81 9.47 -2.09 -19.25
CA ASN A 81 10.91 -2.36 -19.29
C ASN A 81 11.45 -3.06 -18.02
N LEU A 82 10.64 -3.25 -16.96
CA LEU A 82 11.15 -3.75 -15.69
C LEU A 82 11.19 -5.29 -15.55
N TYR A 83 10.46 -6.02 -16.41
CA TYR A 83 10.35 -7.48 -16.36
C TYR A 83 11.08 -8.21 -17.52
N ASN A 84 11.80 -7.47 -18.37
CA ASN A 84 12.66 -8.05 -19.39
C ASN A 84 14.09 -8.19 -18.86
N HIS A 85 14.35 -9.20 -18.03
CA HIS A 85 15.71 -9.71 -17.78
C HIS A 85 15.68 -11.21 -17.50
#